data_AF-A0A534XEW7-F1
#
_entry.id   AF-A0A534XEW7-F1
#
_cell.length_a   1.000
_cell.length_b   1.000
_cell.length_c   1.000
_cell.angle_alpha   90.00
_cell.angle_beta   90.00
_cell.angle_gamma   90.00
#
_symmetry.space_group_name_H-M   'P 1'
#
loop_
_entity.id
_entity.type
_entity.pdbx_description
1 polymer ?
#
loop_
_entity_poly.entity_id
_entity_poly.type
_entity_poly.pdbx_seq_one_letter_code
_entity_poly.pdbx_strand_id
1 'polypeptide(L)'
;MEREQRRRLMARLGRRDWRQRTALLRREALAGNVGAMVDLGLLLQEGLQDARGRAIVRRNPRAGFRLLLRSAVNGNTSAALPLGYAYDVGLGTRRDQRQALRW
;
A
#
# COMPACT_ATOMS: atom_id res chain seq x y z
N MET A 1 7.16 -10.07 -8.29
CA MET A 1 8.43 -9.73 -7.62
C MET A 1 8.21 -9.19 -6.19
N GLU A 2 7.40 -8.13 -5.96
CA GLU A 2 7.18 -7.57 -4.61
C GLU A 2 6.55 -8.51 -3.58
N ARG A 3 5.57 -9.33 -3.97
CA ARG A 3 4.92 -10.30 -3.06
C ARG A 3 5.89 -11.35 -2.52
N GLU A 4 6.84 -11.75 -3.33
CA GLU A 4 7.84 -12.75 -2.97
C GLU A 4 8.94 -12.14 -2.09
N GLN A 5 9.39 -10.92 -2.41
CA GLN A 5 10.30 -10.16 -1.55
C GLN A 5 9.68 -9.91 -0.17
N ARG A 6 8.39 -9.54 -0.09
CA ARG A 6 7.69 -9.39 1.19
C ARG A 6 7.52 -10.70 1.95
N ARG A 7 7.28 -11.84 1.27
CA ARG A 7 7.30 -13.17 1.92
C ARG A 7 8.67 -13.53 2.47
N ARG A 8 9.76 -13.16 1.78
CA ARG A 8 11.13 -13.34 2.31
C ARG A 8 11.39 -12.40 3.49
N LEU A 9 10.92 -11.16 3.42
CA LEU A 9 10.98 -10.20 4.52
C LEU A 9 10.15 -10.65 5.74
N MET A 10 9.03 -11.36 5.53
CA MET A 10 8.19 -12.00 6.55
C MET A 10 8.89 -13.13 7.29
N ALA A 11 9.69 -13.93 6.58
CA ALA A 11 10.50 -14.95 7.23
C ALA A 11 11.54 -14.31 8.16
N ARG A 12 11.99 -13.09 7.83
CA ARG A 12 12.98 -12.33 8.59
C ARG A 12 12.39 -11.47 9.72
N LEU A 13 11.21 -10.88 9.54
CA LEU A 13 10.51 -10.03 10.51
C LEU A 13 9.23 -10.71 11.01
N GLY A 14 9.12 -10.91 12.32
CA GLY A 14 8.02 -11.66 12.93
C GLY A 14 6.67 -10.94 12.86
N ARG A 15 5.58 -11.67 13.19
CA ARG A 15 4.20 -11.12 13.21
C ARG A 15 4.06 -9.87 14.08
N ARG A 16 4.78 -9.82 15.22
CA ARG A 16 4.77 -8.67 16.13
C ARG A 16 5.38 -7.44 15.47
N ASP A 17 6.48 -7.61 14.74
CA ASP A 17 7.20 -6.53 14.08
C ASP A 17 6.35 -5.90 12.98
N TRP A 18 5.63 -6.71 12.20
CA TRP A 18 4.70 -6.20 11.20
C TRP A 18 3.49 -5.47 11.79
N ARG A 19 2.98 -5.92 12.94
CA ARG A 19 1.91 -5.19 13.64
C ARG A 19 2.40 -3.83 14.13
N GLN A 20 3.61 -3.77 14.67
CA GLN A 20 4.21 -2.52 15.12
C GLN A 20 4.51 -1.59 13.94
N ARG A 21 5.11 -2.12 12.86
CA ARG A 21 5.40 -1.36 11.64
C ARG A 21 4.13 -0.79 11.01
N THR A 22 3.08 -1.60 10.89
CA THR A 22 1.80 -1.14 10.31
C THR A 22 1.10 -0.11 11.20
N ALA A 23 1.21 -0.22 12.52
CA ALA A 23 0.72 0.79 13.45
C ALA A 23 1.51 2.11 13.32
N LEU A 24 2.84 2.04 13.21
CA LEU A 24 3.70 3.20 12.98
C LEU A 24 3.35 3.90 11.65
N LEU A 25 3.27 3.15 10.55
CA LEU A 25 2.88 3.67 9.24
C LEU A 25 1.52 4.37 9.27
N ARG A 26 0.55 3.84 10.02
CA ARG A 26 -0.74 4.52 10.21
C ARG A 26 -0.59 5.86 10.91
N ARG A 27 0.18 5.90 12.00
CA ARG A 27 0.42 7.15 12.74
C ARG A 27 1.13 8.18 11.86
N GLU A 28 2.17 7.77 11.13
CA GLU A 28 2.92 8.65 10.24
C GLU A 28 2.07 9.16 9.06
N ALA A 29 1.28 8.28 8.44
CA ALA A 29 0.35 8.67 7.37
C ALA A 29 -0.72 9.64 7.87
N LEU A 30 -1.22 9.46 9.10
CA LEU A 30 -2.15 10.41 9.74
C LEU A 30 -1.47 11.77 10.01
N ALA A 31 -0.20 11.75 10.40
CA ALA A 31 0.62 12.95 10.59
C ALA A 31 1.04 13.64 9.28
N GLY A 32 0.62 13.14 8.12
CA GLY A 32 0.91 13.76 6.82
C GLY A 32 2.18 13.25 6.13
N ASN A 33 2.87 12.24 6.69
CA ASN A 33 4.03 11.66 6.05
C ASN A 33 3.64 10.95 4.75
N VAL A 34 4.05 11.51 3.62
CA VAL A 34 3.68 11.03 2.29
C VAL A 34 4.32 9.68 1.95
N GLY A 35 5.52 9.38 2.46
CA GLY A 35 6.16 8.07 2.29
C GLY A 35 5.36 6.96 2.99
N ALA A 36 4.96 7.22 4.24
CA ALA A 36 4.12 6.29 5.01
C ALA A 36 2.75 6.06 4.36
N MET A 37 2.17 7.08 3.70
CA MET A 37 0.94 6.91 2.92
C MET A 37 1.12 5.91 1.77
N VAL A 38 2.27 5.94 1.07
CA VAL A 38 2.56 4.98 0.00
C VAL A 38 2.71 3.57 0.56
N ASP A 39 3.57 3.41 1.55
CA ASP A 39 3.83 2.11 2.20
C ASP A 39 2.54 1.46 2.72
N LEU A 40 1.74 2.25 3.46
CA LEU A 40 0.46 1.79 3.98
C LEU A 40 -0.55 1.53 2.86
N GLY A 41 -0.56 2.37 1.82
CA GLY A 41 -1.43 2.23 0.66
C GLY A 41 -1.25 0.89 -0.05
N LEU A 42 0.01 0.55 -0.35
CA LEU A 42 0.40 -0.72 -0.95
C LEU A 42 0.06 -1.92 -0.06
N LEU A 43 0.29 -1.80 1.26
CA LEU A 43 -0.10 -2.86 2.21
C LEU A 43 -1.61 -3.08 2.26
N LEU A 44 -2.43 -2.04 2.13
CA LEU A 44 -3.87 -2.16 2.08
C LEU A 44 -4.35 -2.71 0.73
N GLN A 45 -3.71 -2.42 -0.38
CA GLN A 45 -4.07 -2.97 -1.70
C GLN A 45 -3.93 -4.50 -1.77
N GLU A 46 -2.89 -5.04 -1.14
CA GLU A 46 -2.60 -6.49 -1.16
C GLU A 46 -3.14 -7.20 0.08
N GLY A 47 -3.16 -6.53 1.22
CA GLY A 47 -3.26 -7.19 2.52
C GLY A 47 -1.94 -7.84 2.93
N LEU A 48 -1.89 -8.32 4.17
CA LEU A 48 -0.70 -8.93 4.75
C LEU A 48 -1.13 -10.07 5.67
N GLN A 49 -0.48 -11.24 5.58
CA GLN A 49 -0.77 -12.42 6.38
C GLN A 49 0.50 -12.95 7.03
N ASP A 50 0.39 -13.61 8.18
CA ASP A 50 1.51 -14.33 8.81
C ASP A 50 1.78 -15.66 8.09
N ALA A 51 2.84 -16.37 8.51
CA ALA A 51 3.21 -17.67 7.93
C ALA A 51 2.12 -18.75 8.06
N ARG A 52 1.11 -18.53 8.92
CA ARG A 52 -0.04 -19.44 9.11
C ARG A 52 -1.29 -18.95 8.37
N GLY A 53 -1.16 -17.94 7.49
CA GLY A 53 -2.27 -17.35 6.72
C GLY A 53 -3.17 -16.41 7.52
N ARG A 54 -2.83 -16.07 8.76
CA ARG A 54 -3.67 -15.16 9.58
C ARG A 54 -3.41 -13.72 9.18
N ALA A 55 -4.48 -12.97 8.89
CA ALA A 55 -4.36 -11.57 8.49
C ALA A 55 -3.69 -10.70 9.57
N ILE A 56 -2.60 -10.03 9.16
CA ILE A 56 -1.95 -8.94 9.88
C ILE A 56 -2.54 -7.60 9.41
N VAL A 57 -2.70 -7.43 8.10
CA VAL A 57 -3.39 -6.30 7.47
C VAL A 57 -4.48 -6.87 6.57
N ARG A 58 -5.72 -6.48 6.79
CA ARG A 58 -6.81 -6.85 5.89
C ARG A 58 -6.71 -6.06 4.59
N ARG A 59 -6.83 -6.77 3.46
CA ARG A 59 -6.87 -6.15 2.14
C ARG A 59 -8.05 -5.18 2.05
N ASN A 60 -7.77 -3.92 1.74
CA ASN A 60 -8.72 -2.85 1.47
C ASN A 60 -8.17 -1.94 0.34
N PRO A 61 -8.36 -2.33 -0.93
CA PRO A 61 -7.78 -1.61 -2.06
C PRO A 61 -8.32 -0.19 -2.20
N ARG A 62 -9.58 0.05 -1.83
CA ARG A 62 -10.18 1.39 -1.86
C ARG A 62 -9.49 2.35 -0.90
N ALA A 63 -9.19 1.91 0.32
CA ALA A 63 -8.42 2.71 1.27
C ALA A 63 -6.98 2.91 0.81
N GLY A 64 -6.36 1.86 0.25
CA GLY A 64 -5.01 1.95 -0.28
C GLY A 64 -4.88 2.96 -1.43
N PHE A 65 -5.80 2.92 -2.39
CA PHE A 65 -5.88 3.88 -3.48
C PHE A 65 -5.99 5.33 -2.99
N ARG A 66 -6.85 5.61 -2.01
CA ARG A 66 -6.99 6.97 -1.45
C ARG A 66 -5.71 7.48 -0.80
N LEU A 67 -4.97 6.62 -0.10
CA LEU A 67 -3.69 7.01 0.50
C LEU A 67 -2.64 7.31 -0.57
N LEU A 68 -2.57 6.49 -1.62
CA LEU A 68 -1.67 6.75 -2.75
C LEU A 68 -2.00 8.07 -3.43
N LEU A 69 -3.28 8.33 -3.70
CA LEU A 69 -3.72 9.58 -4.32
C LEU A 69 -3.37 10.79 -3.44
N ARG A 70 -3.65 10.71 -2.13
CA ARG A 70 -3.29 11.77 -1.18
C ARG A 70 -1.77 11.97 -1.11
N SER A 71 -0.99 10.91 -1.20
CA SER A 71 0.48 10.99 -1.21
C SER A 71 0.99 11.72 -2.46
N ALA A 72 0.47 11.35 -3.63
CA ALA A 72 0.82 11.98 -4.91
C ALA A 72 0.45 13.47 -4.95
N VAL A 73 -0.75 13.82 -4.50
CA VAL A 73 -1.21 15.23 -4.42
C VAL A 73 -0.32 16.08 -3.50
N ASN A 74 0.29 15.47 -2.48
CA ASN A 74 1.23 16.13 -1.59
C ASN A 74 2.70 16.03 -2.06
N GLY A 75 2.92 15.76 -3.35
CA GLY A 75 4.25 15.85 -3.99
C GLY A 75 5.08 14.56 -3.96
N ASN A 76 4.54 13.43 -3.49
CA ASN A 76 5.28 12.17 -3.54
C ASN A 76 5.13 11.48 -4.90
N THR A 77 6.14 11.64 -5.74
CA THR A 77 6.21 11.05 -7.08
C THR A 77 6.27 9.51 -7.07
N SER A 78 6.67 8.88 -5.97
CA SER A 78 6.68 7.41 -5.86
C SER A 78 5.28 6.80 -5.85
N ALA A 79 4.23 7.59 -5.60
CA ALA A 79 2.85 7.13 -5.66
C ALA A 79 2.30 7.01 -7.10
N ALA A 80 2.99 7.61 -8.09
CA ALA A 80 2.55 7.67 -9.48
C ALA A 80 2.40 6.29 -10.12
N LEU A 81 3.45 5.45 -10.06
CA LEU A 81 3.42 4.09 -10.61
C LEU A 81 2.31 3.21 -9.97
N PRO A 82 2.16 3.14 -8.64
CA PRO A 82 1.03 2.46 -8.01
C PRO A 82 -0.35 2.99 -8.41
N LEU A 83 -0.49 4.31 -8.64
CA LEU A 83 -1.74 4.92 -9.10
C LEU A 83 -2.05 4.55 -10.55
N GLY A 84 -1.05 4.63 -11.44
CA GLY A 84 -1.16 4.20 -12.83
C GLY A 84 -1.64 2.76 -12.92
N TYR A 85 -0.98 1.85 -12.19
CA TYR A 85 -1.41 0.46 -12.08
C TYR A 85 -2.83 0.31 -11.51
N ALA A 86 -3.17 1.07 -10.45
CA ALA A 86 -4.49 0.98 -9.85
C ALA A 86 -5.61 1.43 -10.81
N TYR A 87 -5.35 2.44 -11.64
CA TYR A 87 -6.28 2.85 -12.69
C TYR A 87 -6.31 1.87 -13.87
N ASP A 88 -5.18 1.28 -14.25
CA ASP A 88 -5.09 0.31 -15.33
C ASP A 88 -5.94 -0.95 -15.04
N VAL A 89 -5.88 -1.46 -13.81
CA VAL A 89 -6.58 -2.71 -13.43
C VAL A 89 -7.86 -2.48 -12.62
N GLY A 90 -8.18 -1.24 -12.24
CA GLY A 90 -9.31 -0.93 -11.35
C GLY A 90 -9.10 -1.35 -9.89
N LEU A 91 -7.88 -1.27 -9.38
CA LEU A 91 -7.55 -1.69 -8.00
C LEU A 91 -7.95 -0.63 -6.98
N GLY A 92 -9.14 -0.80 -6.39
CA GLY A 92 -9.66 0.15 -5.39
C GLY A 92 -10.27 1.41 -5.98
N THR A 93 -10.35 1.48 -7.31
CA THR A 93 -11.02 2.51 -8.11
C THR A 93 -11.69 1.85 -9.31
N ARG A 94 -12.35 2.62 -10.18
CA ARG A 94 -12.80 2.13 -11.49
C ARG A 94 -11.61 2.12 -12.45
N ARG A 95 -11.59 1.12 -13.35
CA ARG A 95 -10.58 1.06 -14.41
C ARG A 95 -10.71 2.29 -15.32
N ASP A 96 -9.60 2.99 -15.55
CA ASP A 96 -9.53 4.17 -16.40
C ASP A 96 -8.13 4.26 -17.04
N GLN A 97 -8.03 3.83 -18.29
CA GLN A 97 -6.78 3.82 -19.06
C GLN A 97 -6.20 5.22 -19.29
N ARG A 98 -7.05 6.25 -19.37
CA ARG A 98 -6.59 7.64 -19.55
C ARG A 98 -5.95 8.15 -18.26
N GLN A 99 -6.53 7.82 -17.11
CA GLN A 99 -5.88 8.12 -15.83
C GLN A 99 -4.62 7.29 -15.64
N ALA A 100 -4.60 6.02 -16.06
CA ALA A 100 -3.44 5.16 -15.94
C ALA A 100 -2.20 5.73 -16.67
N LEU A 101 -2.39 6.31 -17.87
CA LEU A 101 -1.31 6.95 -18.63
C LEU A 101 -0.91 8.34 -18.10
N ARG A 102 -1.78 8.99 -17.32
CA ARG A 102 -1.51 10.31 -16.74
C ARG A 102 -0.70 10.23 -15.44
N TRP A 103 -0.81 9.13 -14.72
CA TRP A 103 -0.06 8.85 -13.49
C TRP A 103 1.21 8.10 -13.82
#